data_AF-A0A8T1VFW3-F1
#
_entry.id   AF-A0A8T1VFW3-F1
#
_cell.length_a   1.000
_cell.length_b   1.000
_cell.length_c   1.000
_cell.angle_alpha   90.00
_cell.angle_beta   90.00
_cell.angle_gamma   90.00
#
_symmetry.space_group_name_H-M   'P 1'
#
loop_
_entity.id
_entity.type
_entity.pdbx_description
1 polymer ?
#
loop_
_entity_poly.entity_id
_entity_poly.type
_entity_poly.pdbx_seq_one_letter_code
_entity_poly.pdbx_strand_id
1 'polypeptide(L)'
;MLRIREEWPCRCNTIVREDKYCFGGDTALFDTCVAKFGEWGSESRARLAEGVKRSTATWKIVNSHFNPYDHYYEAGMNKWFDVLRNFGVRVFLRGHTHAEKHDYSKSLGVHFVENGAGGGRQMGSPGTIQAYAAKYVKNEWAYSPNEYGFFSLQASKDWLKLQYHTTDKKWNFTENWAVTTIGGVATKHCWYIPADGSEGKAC
;
A
#
# COMPACT_ATOMS: atom_id res chain seq x y z
N MET A 1 -42.63 -15.65 -5.17
CA MET A 1 -41.33 -14.96 -4.99
C MET A 1 -41.07 -14.86 -3.49
N LEU A 2 -40.36 -15.83 -2.92
CA LEU A 2 -40.11 -15.88 -1.47
C LEU A 2 -39.24 -14.69 -1.05
N ARG A 3 -39.79 -13.83 -0.21
CA ARG A 3 -39.01 -12.92 0.65
C ARG A 3 -38.46 -13.75 1.79
N ILE A 4 -37.14 -13.89 1.86
CA ILE A 4 -36.43 -14.18 3.11
C ILE A 4 -35.47 -13.01 3.30
N ARG A 5 -35.96 -11.96 3.96
CA ARG A 5 -35.13 -11.01 4.70
C ARG A 5 -35.56 -11.14 6.15
N GLU A 6 -34.99 -12.12 6.84
CA GLU A 6 -34.92 -12.11 8.30
C GLU A 6 -33.53 -11.63 8.68
N GLU A 7 -33.49 -10.37 9.09
CA GLU A 7 -32.66 -9.79 10.14
C GLU A 7 -31.44 -10.60 10.60
N TRP A 8 -30.32 -10.47 9.88
CA TRP A 8 -29.00 -10.53 10.50
C TRP A 8 -28.46 -9.11 10.60
N PRO A 9 -28.46 -8.47 11.79
CA PRO A 9 -27.64 -7.29 11.96
C PRO A 9 -26.19 -7.75 11.75
N CYS A 10 -25.56 -7.27 10.68
CA CYS A 10 -24.18 -7.60 10.33
C CYS A 10 -23.24 -7.03 11.41
N ARG A 11 -23.10 -7.74 12.52
CA ARG A 11 -22.27 -7.35 13.69
C ARG A 11 -20.78 -7.56 13.43
N CYS A 12 -20.34 -7.83 12.20
CA CYS A 12 -18.93 -8.13 11.89
C CYS A 12 -17.97 -7.06 12.44
N ASN A 13 -18.39 -5.79 12.47
CA ASN A 13 -17.56 -4.67 12.92
C ASN A 13 -17.51 -4.50 14.44
N THR A 14 -18.27 -5.30 15.21
CA THR A 14 -18.34 -5.24 16.68
C THR A 14 -17.97 -6.56 17.35
N ILE A 15 -17.49 -7.55 16.57
CA ILE A 15 -17.01 -8.83 17.11
C ILE A 15 -15.72 -8.57 17.88
N VAL A 16 -15.69 -8.97 19.14
CA VAL A 16 -14.53 -8.87 20.03
C VAL A 16 -13.99 -10.25 20.38
N ARG A 17 -12.82 -10.31 21.01
CA ARG A 17 -12.09 -11.53 21.36
C ARG A 17 -12.94 -12.57 22.10
N GLU A 18 -13.83 -12.14 22.98
CA GLU A 18 -14.68 -13.00 23.81
C GLU A 18 -16.02 -13.37 23.14
N ASP A 19 -16.32 -12.81 21.97
CA ASP A 19 -17.61 -13.01 21.31
C ASP A 19 -17.73 -14.44 20.75
N LYS A 20 -18.93 -15.04 20.84
CA LYS A 20 -19.23 -16.36 20.26
C LYS A 20 -18.97 -16.44 18.75
N TYR A 21 -18.99 -15.31 18.04
CA TYR A 21 -18.65 -15.24 16.62
C TYR A 21 -17.13 -15.17 16.35
N CYS A 22 -16.30 -15.04 17.41
CA CYS A 22 -14.85 -15.12 17.36
C CYS A 22 -14.39 -16.45 17.97
N PHE A 23 -14.11 -17.46 17.14
CA PHE A 23 -13.72 -18.81 17.60
C PHE A 23 -14.68 -19.44 18.64
N GLY A 24 -15.98 -19.12 18.59
CA GLY A 24 -16.92 -19.65 19.58
C GLY A 24 -16.81 -19.03 20.98
N GLY A 25 -16.05 -17.94 21.14
CA GLY A 25 -15.68 -17.38 22.44
C GLY A 25 -14.45 -18.05 23.07
N ASP A 26 -13.77 -18.95 22.35
CA ASP A 26 -12.53 -19.58 22.81
C ASP A 26 -11.36 -18.60 22.71
N THR A 27 -11.13 -17.90 23.82
CA THR A 27 -10.04 -16.93 23.94
C THR A 27 -8.65 -17.55 23.87
N ALA A 28 -8.48 -18.83 24.25
CA ALA A 28 -7.18 -19.50 24.17
C ALA A 28 -6.81 -19.82 22.72
N LEU A 29 -7.79 -20.26 21.92
CA LEU A 29 -7.60 -20.45 20.48
C LEU A 29 -7.33 -19.12 19.76
N PHE A 30 -8.10 -18.07 20.10
CA PHE A 30 -7.86 -16.72 19.58
C PHE A 30 -6.43 -16.24 19.88
N ASP A 31 -6.00 -16.31 21.13
CA ASP A 31 -4.67 -15.84 21.56
C ASP A 31 -3.55 -16.62 20.89
N THR A 32 -3.71 -17.95 20.76
CA THR A 32 -2.76 -18.80 20.04
C THR A 32 -2.63 -18.38 18.58
N CYS A 33 -3.75 -18.07 17.93
CA CYS A 33 -3.77 -17.62 16.54
C CYS A 33 -3.10 -16.24 16.38
N VAL A 34 -3.44 -15.28 17.25
CA VAL A 34 -2.82 -13.94 17.28
C VAL A 34 -1.32 -14.03 17.55
N ALA A 35 -0.89 -14.88 18.49
CA ALA A 35 0.52 -15.11 18.78
C ALA A 35 1.25 -15.66 17.56
N LYS A 36 0.64 -16.61 16.82
CA LYS A 36 1.25 -17.18 15.61
C LYS A 36 1.41 -16.15 14.49
N PHE A 37 0.43 -15.28 14.28
CA PHE A 37 0.57 -14.16 13.33
C PHE A 37 1.64 -13.16 13.79
N GLY A 38 1.74 -12.91 15.10
CA GLY A 38 2.80 -12.09 15.69
C GLY A 38 4.21 -12.66 15.45
N GLU A 39 4.37 -13.98 15.61
CA GLU A 39 5.59 -14.74 15.32
C GLU A 39 5.96 -14.59 13.84
N TRP A 40 5.07 -14.95 12.92
CA TRP A 40 5.31 -14.86 11.48
C TRP A 40 5.62 -13.43 11.01
N GLY A 41 4.92 -12.43 11.55
CA GLY A 41 5.19 -11.03 11.24
C GLY A 41 6.58 -10.60 11.71
N SER A 42 7.01 -11.05 12.90
CA SER A 42 8.34 -10.76 13.44
C SER A 42 9.43 -11.45 12.65
N GLU A 43 9.23 -12.73 12.31
CA GLU A 43 10.14 -13.49 11.47
C GLU A 43 10.29 -12.87 10.08
N SER A 44 9.19 -12.45 9.46
CA SER A 44 9.19 -11.81 8.13
C SER A 44 10.02 -10.53 8.12
N ARG A 45 9.88 -9.69 9.15
CA ARG A 45 10.69 -8.47 9.31
C ARG A 45 12.17 -8.78 9.58
N ALA A 46 12.47 -9.83 10.36
CA ALA A 46 13.84 -10.25 10.63
C ALA A 46 14.53 -10.77 9.36
N ARG A 47 13.85 -11.60 8.57
CA ARG A 47 14.35 -12.09 7.27
C ARG A 47 14.57 -10.95 6.28
N LEU A 48 13.65 -9.97 6.23
CA LEU A 48 13.83 -8.76 5.42
C LEU A 48 15.09 -8.00 5.86
N ALA A 49 15.28 -7.78 7.16
CA ALA A 49 16.44 -7.10 7.70
C ALA A 49 17.76 -7.78 7.31
N GLU A 50 17.80 -9.10 7.45
CA GLU A 50 18.96 -9.90 7.09
C GLU A 50 19.24 -9.87 5.58
N GLY A 51 18.20 -10.01 4.76
CA GLY A 51 18.31 -9.93 3.30
C GLY A 51 18.83 -8.58 2.82
N VAL A 52 18.34 -7.49 3.40
CA VAL A 52 18.80 -6.14 3.06
C VAL A 52 20.26 -5.92 3.47
N LYS A 53 20.68 -6.37 4.66
CA LYS A 53 22.09 -6.27 5.11
C LYS A 53 23.06 -6.97 4.17
N ARG A 54 22.66 -8.10 3.58
CA ARG A 54 23.48 -8.85 2.61
C ARG A 54 23.43 -8.29 1.19
N SER A 55 22.43 -7.49 0.86
CA SER A 55 22.21 -7.03 -0.51
C SER A 55 23.15 -5.88 -0.87
N THR A 56 23.90 -6.08 -1.95
CA THR A 56 24.78 -5.10 -2.61
C THR A 56 24.07 -4.34 -3.74
N ALA A 57 22.77 -4.57 -3.94
CA ALA A 57 22.00 -3.89 -4.98
C ALA A 57 21.93 -2.38 -4.70
N THR A 58 22.05 -1.57 -5.76
CA THR A 58 21.86 -0.11 -5.72
C THR A 58 20.48 0.24 -5.18
N TRP A 59 19.44 -0.45 -5.67
CA TRP A 59 18.06 -0.21 -5.28
C TRP A 59 17.54 -1.36 -4.42
N LYS A 60 17.01 -0.99 -3.26
CA LYS A 60 16.27 -1.89 -2.38
C LYS A 60 14.83 -1.41 -2.34
N ILE A 61 13.93 -2.26 -2.79
CA ILE A 61 12.50 -2.00 -2.90
C ILE A 61 11.78 -3.04 -2.05
N VAL A 62 10.91 -2.58 -1.16
CA VAL A 62 10.00 -3.45 -0.41
C VAL A 62 8.65 -3.44 -1.11
N ASN A 63 8.05 -4.61 -1.29
CA ASN A 63 6.69 -4.74 -1.79
C ASN A 63 5.85 -5.49 -0.76
N SER A 64 4.77 -4.88 -0.30
CA SER A 64 3.84 -5.47 0.67
C SER A 64 2.41 -5.09 0.31
N HIS A 65 1.43 -5.91 0.65
CA HIS A 65 0.05 -5.55 0.36
C HIS A 65 -0.40 -4.33 1.18
N PHE A 66 0.01 -4.26 2.45
CA PHE A 66 -0.41 -3.24 3.40
C PHE A 66 0.68 -2.20 3.68
N ASN A 67 0.26 -0.95 3.84
CA ASN A 67 1.16 0.16 4.18
C ASN A 67 1.35 0.33 5.70
N PRO A 68 2.60 0.46 6.19
CA PRO A 68 2.90 0.58 7.62
C PRO A 68 2.18 1.69 8.38
N TYR A 69 2.04 2.90 7.81
CA TYR A 69 1.45 4.01 8.55
C TYR A 69 -0.08 4.11 8.43
N ASP A 70 -0.68 3.43 7.45
CA ASP A 70 -2.12 3.51 7.18
C ASP A 70 -2.89 2.32 7.76
N HIS A 71 -2.28 1.12 7.77
CA HIS A 71 -2.98 -0.13 8.12
C HIS A 71 -2.50 -0.79 9.42
N TYR A 72 -1.55 -0.17 10.12
CA TYR A 72 -1.08 -0.62 11.43
C TYR A 72 -1.24 0.51 12.42
N TYR A 73 -1.69 0.20 13.63
CA TYR A 73 -1.56 1.10 14.78
C TYR A 73 -0.10 1.54 14.98
N GLU A 74 0.11 2.65 15.69
CA GLU A 74 1.42 3.29 15.88
C GLU A 74 2.53 2.31 16.28
N ALA A 75 2.26 1.38 17.22
CA ALA A 75 3.24 0.38 17.62
C ALA A 75 3.66 -0.56 16.48
N GLY A 76 2.73 -0.95 15.60
CA GLY A 76 3.01 -1.75 14.41
C GLY A 76 3.75 -0.95 13.33
N MET A 77 3.37 0.31 13.13
CA MET A 77 4.09 1.25 12.26
C MET A 77 5.55 1.38 12.71
N ASN A 78 5.79 1.61 14.00
CA ASN A 78 7.13 1.80 14.54
C ASN A 78 8.02 0.56 14.31
N LYS A 79 7.49 -0.65 14.49
CA LYS A 79 8.21 -1.90 14.16
C LYS A 79 8.67 -1.93 12.68
N TRP A 80 7.84 -1.44 11.76
CA TRP A 80 8.21 -1.33 10.35
C TRP A 80 9.21 -0.19 10.09
N PHE A 81 9.01 0.97 10.71
CA PHE A 81 9.88 2.13 10.54
C PHE A 81 11.30 1.86 11.08
N ASP A 82 11.42 1.12 12.18
CA ASP A 82 12.71 0.71 12.75
C ASP A 82 13.48 -0.21 11.79
N VAL A 83 12.78 -1.10 11.10
CA VAL A 83 13.34 -1.91 10.01
C VAL A 83 13.79 -0.99 8.87
N LEU A 84 12.95 -0.06 8.41
CA LEU A 84 13.26 0.76 7.22
C LEU A 84 14.40 1.77 7.43
N ARG A 85 14.54 2.38 8.62
CA ARG A 85 15.38 3.56 8.89
C ARG A 85 16.86 3.41 8.51
N ASN A 86 17.40 2.19 8.50
CA ASN A 86 18.84 1.95 8.29
C ASN A 86 19.14 1.02 7.12
N PHE A 87 18.15 0.68 6.31
CA PHE A 87 18.27 -0.42 5.34
C PHE A 87 18.57 0.05 3.92
N GLY A 88 18.56 1.37 3.68
CA GLY A 88 18.76 1.92 2.33
C GLY A 88 17.64 1.51 1.38
N VAL A 89 16.48 1.15 1.91
CA VAL A 89 15.25 1.02 1.12
C VAL A 89 14.89 2.41 0.63
N ARG A 90 14.54 2.53 -0.65
CA ARG A 90 14.14 3.81 -1.26
C ARG A 90 12.68 3.84 -1.65
N VAL A 91 12.10 2.66 -1.92
CA VAL A 91 10.71 2.54 -2.34
C VAL A 91 10.03 1.44 -1.54
N PHE A 92 8.85 1.74 -1.02
CA PHE A 92 7.91 0.79 -0.44
C PHE A 92 6.65 0.78 -1.30
N LEU A 93 6.48 -0.27 -2.10
CA LEU A 93 5.30 -0.49 -2.93
C LEU A 93 4.19 -1.12 -2.10
N ARG A 94 2.95 -0.62 -2.26
CA ARG A 94 1.77 -1.13 -1.55
C ARG A 94 0.48 -1.13 -2.35
N GLY A 95 -0.46 -1.98 -1.96
CA GLY A 95 -1.83 -2.05 -2.51
C GLY A 95 -2.89 -1.94 -1.41
N HIS A 96 -3.97 -2.72 -1.49
CA HIS A 96 -5.08 -2.78 -0.54
C HIS A 96 -6.21 -1.77 -0.73
N THR A 97 -5.92 -0.46 -0.72
CA THR A 97 -6.98 0.59 -0.74
C THR A 97 -7.66 0.78 -2.09
N HIS A 98 -7.22 0.06 -3.13
CA HIS A 98 -7.67 0.24 -4.53
C HIS A 98 -7.49 1.68 -5.05
N ALA A 99 -6.43 2.35 -4.63
CA ALA A 99 -6.11 3.72 -4.98
C ALA A 99 -4.63 3.89 -5.35
N GLU A 100 -4.28 5.10 -5.81
CA GLU A 100 -2.96 5.48 -6.31
C GLU A 100 -2.44 6.72 -5.58
N LYS A 101 -1.24 6.62 -5.00
CA LYS A 101 -0.69 7.67 -4.13
C LYS A 101 0.82 7.55 -4.02
N HIS A 102 1.47 8.70 -3.81
CA HIS A 102 2.90 8.80 -3.57
C HIS A 102 3.13 9.67 -2.33
N ASP A 103 3.74 9.07 -1.31
CA ASP A 103 4.10 9.74 -0.05
C ASP A 103 5.62 9.60 0.17
N TYR A 104 6.19 10.51 0.96
CA TYR A 104 7.62 10.50 1.28
C TYR A 104 7.86 10.64 2.78
N SER A 105 8.86 9.91 3.29
CA SER A 105 9.38 10.10 4.63
C SER A 105 10.84 10.53 4.62
N LYS A 106 11.10 11.78 4.99
CA LYS A 106 12.46 12.31 5.15
C LYS A 106 13.27 11.56 6.21
N SER A 107 12.62 11.19 7.32
CA SER A 107 13.28 10.49 8.41
C SER A 107 13.71 9.05 8.08
N LEU A 108 13.13 8.45 7.03
CA LEU A 108 13.46 7.10 6.56
C LEU A 108 14.21 7.13 5.22
N GLY A 109 14.11 8.22 4.46
CA GLY A 109 14.56 8.28 3.07
C GLY A 109 13.82 7.29 2.16
N VAL A 110 12.52 7.12 2.40
CA VAL A 110 11.66 6.14 1.72
C VAL A 110 10.48 6.83 1.07
N HIS A 111 10.22 6.48 -0.19
CA HIS A 111 9.00 6.77 -0.93
C HIS A 111 8.00 5.63 -0.76
N PHE A 112 6.82 5.93 -0.25
CA PHE A 112 5.70 5.00 -0.17
C PHE A 112 4.83 5.19 -1.40
N VAL A 113 4.72 4.14 -2.21
CA VAL A 113 4.01 4.17 -3.49
C VAL A 113 2.84 3.20 -3.40
N GLU A 114 1.66 3.78 -3.40
CA GLU A 114 0.38 3.11 -3.41
C GLU A 114 -0.05 2.87 -4.85
N ASN A 115 -0.14 1.60 -5.22
CA ASN A 115 -0.42 1.07 -6.56
C ASN A 115 -1.51 0.00 -6.47
N GLY A 116 -2.76 0.41 -6.25
CA GLY A 116 -3.90 -0.47 -5.96
C GLY A 116 -5.04 -0.44 -6.97
N ALA A 117 -5.12 0.56 -7.84
CA ALA A 117 -6.25 0.82 -8.74
C ALA A 117 -6.07 0.23 -10.15
N GLY A 118 -5.40 -0.92 -10.27
CA GLY A 118 -5.17 -1.59 -11.57
C GLY A 118 -5.97 -2.89 -11.79
N GLY A 119 -6.49 -3.51 -10.74
CA GLY A 119 -6.99 -4.91 -10.77
C GLY A 119 -8.45 -5.14 -11.14
N GLY A 120 -9.16 -4.14 -11.69
CA GLY A 120 -10.58 -4.26 -12.05
C GLY A 120 -11.57 -4.30 -10.86
N ARG A 121 -11.08 -4.08 -9.63
CA ARG A 121 -11.91 -3.80 -8.46
C ARG A 121 -12.32 -2.33 -8.47
N GLN A 122 -13.49 -2.03 -7.92
CA GLN A 122 -13.92 -0.65 -7.70
C GLN A 122 -12.84 0.13 -6.94
N MET A 123 -12.45 1.25 -7.54
CA MET A 123 -11.50 2.20 -6.98
C MET A 123 -11.93 2.69 -5.59
N GLY A 124 -10.95 2.82 -4.71
CA GLY A 124 -11.15 3.31 -3.36
C GLY A 124 -10.63 4.73 -3.17
N SER A 125 -10.56 5.17 -1.91
CA SER A 125 -9.90 6.42 -1.56
C SER A 125 -8.42 6.17 -1.30
N PRO A 126 -7.52 7.14 -1.62
CA PRO A 126 -6.11 7.05 -1.24
C PRO A 126 -5.94 6.78 0.26
N GLY A 127 -4.91 6.01 0.61
CA GLY A 127 -4.58 5.69 1.99
C GLY A 127 -4.38 6.94 2.85
N THR A 128 -4.74 6.87 4.14
CA THR A 128 -4.70 8.01 5.04
C THR A 128 -3.37 8.10 5.78
N ILE A 129 -2.78 9.30 5.83
CA ILE A 129 -1.66 9.55 6.75
C ILE A 129 -2.25 9.75 8.14
N GLN A 130 -2.11 8.73 8.99
CA GLN A 130 -2.63 8.75 10.35
C GLN A 130 -1.93 9.85 11.18
N ALA A 131 -2.61 10.36 12.21
CA ALA A 131 -2.10 11.48 13.01
C ALA A 131 -0.71 11.21 13.64
N TYR A 132 -0.47 9.99 14.12
CA TYR A 132 0.83 9.59 14.66
C TYR A 132 1.95 9.51 13.60
N ALA A 133 1.59 9.36 12.32
CA ALA A 133 2.50 9.26 11.20
C ALA A 133 2.81 10.61 10.52
N ALA A 134 1.97 11.63 10.73
CA ALA A 134 2.06 12.92 10.04
C ALA A 134 3.39 13.67 10.28
N LYS A 135 4.08 13.41 11.40
CA LYS A 135 5.43 13.94 11.67
C LYS A 135 6.54 13.27 10.86
N TYR A 136 6.27 12.09 10.29
CA TYR A 136 7.26 11.28 9.57
C TYR A 136 7.02 11.24 8.08
N VAL A 137 5.75 11.27 7.65
CA VAL A 137 5.32 11.04 6.28
C VAL A 137 4.53 12.25 5.80
N LYS A 138 4.81 12.71 4.60
CA LYS A 138 4.03 13.73 3.90
C LYS A 138 3.54 13.19 2.56
N ASN A 139 2.44 13.77 2.07
CA ASN A 139 1.93 13.45 0.74
C ASN A 139 2.67 14.24 -0.34
N GLU A 140 3.13 13.54 -1.38
CA GLU A 140 3.69 14.16 -2.58
C GLU A 140 2.63 14.26 -3.67
N TRP A 141 1.82 13.22 -3.82
CA TRP A 141 0.77 13.15 -4.83
C TRP A 141 -0.29 12.11 -4.49
N ALA A 142 -1.53 12.35 -4.90
CA ALA A 142 -2.61 11.38 -4.85
C ALA A 142 -3.44 11.51 -6.12
N TYR A 143 -3.90 10.38 -6.67
CA TYR A 143 -4.78 10.41 -7.84
C TYR A 143 -6.19 10.91 -7.50
N SER A 144 -6.94 11.23 -8.55
CA SER A 144 -8.39 11.41 -8.46
C SER A 144 -9.09 10.04 -8.56
N PRO A 145 -10.07 9.72 -7.70
CA PRO A 145 -10.76 8.42 -7.65
C PRO A 145 -11.79 8.26 -8.79
N ASN A 146 -11.37 8.50 -10.02
CA ASN A 146 -12.14 8.31 -11.24
C ASN A 146 -11.33 7.59 -12.35
N GLU A 147 -10.14 7.08 -12.03
CA GLU A 147 -9.20 6.54 -13.01
C GLU A 147 -8.62 5.20 -12.55
N TYR A 148 -8.37 4.31 -13.52
CA TYR A 148 -7.60 3.08 -13.32
C TYR A 148 -6.19 3.30 -13.85
N GLY A 149 -5.21 2.65 -13.24
CA GLY A 149 -3.83 2.82 -13.67
C GLY A 149 -2.85 1.93 -12.94
N PHE A 150 -1.57 2.22 -13.17
CA PHE A 150 -0.48 1.54 -12.50
C PHE A 150 0.77 2.42 -12.45
N PHE A 151 1.63 2.14 -11.49
CA PHE A 151 2.97 2.70 -11.41
C PHE A 151 4.00 1.85 -12.18
N SER A 152 4.89 2.54 -12.90
CA SER A 152 6.12 1.98 -13.47
C SER A 152 7.35 2.57 -12.79
N LEU A 153 8.42 1.79 -12.73
CA LEU A 153 9.72 2.21 -12.22
C LEU A 153 10.78 2.02 -13.30
N GLN A 154 11.58 3.05 -13.55
CA GLN A 154 12.78 2.97 -14.38
C GLN A 154 14.00 3.35 -13.54
N ALA A 155 14.89 2.38 -13.31
CA ALA A 155 16.08 2.58 -12.48
C ALA A 155 17.30 3.01 -13.30
N SER A 156 18.08 3.95 -12.76
CA SER A 156 19.44 4.27 -13.16
C SER A 156 20.40 4.03 -11.98
N LYS A 157 21.67 4.43 -12.09
CA LYS A 157 22.60 4.37 -10.94
C LYS A 157 22.27 5.40 -9.85
N ASP A 158 21.74 6.55 -10.25
CA ASP A 158 21.62 7.73 -9.37
C ASP A 158 20.18 8.05 -9.01
N TRP A 159 19.23 7.63 -9.86
CA TRP A 159 17.81 7.91 -9.69
C TRP A 159 16.93 6.74 -10.14
N LEU A 160 15.73 6.68 -9.57
CA LEU A 160 14.65 5.80 -9.98
C LEU A 160 13.47 6.68 -10.38
N LYS A 161 13.05 6.60 -11.64
CA LYS A 161 11.93 7.35 -12.17
C LYS A 161 10.64 6.57 -11.92
N LEU A 162 9.80 7.12 -11.07
CA LEU A 162 8.46 6.65 -10.73
C LEU A 162 7.46 7.35 -11.65
N GLN A 163 6.58 6.60 -12.32
CA GLN A 163 5.54 7.17 -13.18
C GLN A 163 4.21 6.48 -12.97
N TYR A 164 3.15 7.25 -12.72
CA TYR A 164 1.77 6.76 -12.75
C TYR A 164 1.20 6.89 -14.16
N HIS A 165 0.69 5.78 -14.68
CA HIS A 165 0.08 5.68 -16.01
C HIS A 165 -1.39 5.33 -15.89
N THR A 166 -2.20 6.01 -16.69
CA THR A 166 -3.65 5.79 -16.82
C THR A 166 -4.06 5.91 -18.28
N THR A 167 -5.34 5.74 -18.57
CA THR A 167 -5.89 5.95 -19.91
C THR A 167 -5.86 7.42 -20.33
N ASP A 168 -5.56 7.68 -21.60
CA ASP A 168 -5.76 9.03 -22.15
C ASP A 168 -7.24 9.35 -22.39
N LYS A 169 -7.51 10.57 -22.86
CA LYS A 169 -8.88 11.07 -23.11
C LYS A 169 -9.57 10.43 -24.32
N LYS A 170 -8.88 9.58 -25.10
CA LYS A 170 -9.45 8.92 -26.28
C LYS A 170 -10.14 7.61 -25.92
N TRP A 171 -9.92 7.10 -24.71
CA TRP A 171 -10.66 5.97 -24.18
C TRP A 171 -12.13 6.33 -23.96
N ASN A 172 -13.01 5.42 -24.38
CA ASN A 172 -14.41 5.42 -23.99
C ASN A 172 -14.77 4.02 -23.50
N PHE A 173 -14.93 3.86 -22.19
CA PHE A 173 -15.28 2.58 -21.56
C PHE A 173 -16.79 2.39 -21.54
N THR A 174 -17.24 1.24 -22.00
CA THR A 174 -18.66 0.86 -22.03
C THR A 174 -18.82 -0.58 -21.57
N GLU A 175 -20.01 -0.96 -21.11
CA GLU A 175 -20.28 -2.35 -20.72
C GLU A 175 -20.21 -3.33 -21.91
N ASN A 176 -20.44 -2.84 -23.12
CA ASN A 176 -20.28 -3.59 -24.35
C ASN A 176 -18.92 -3.29 -24.99
N TRP A 177 -18.07 -4.30 -25.08
CA TRP A 177 -16.75 -4.20 -25.70
C TRP A 177 -16.79 -3.69 -27.15
N ALA A 178 -17.81 -4.05 -27.93
CA ALA A 178 -17.91 -3.69 -29.34
C ALA A 178 -18.04 -2.17 -29.57
N VAL A 179 -18.42 -1.41 -28.54
CA VAL A 179 -18.56 0.06 -28.61
C VAL A 179 -17.54 0.80 -27.72
N THR A 180 -16.64 0.06 -27.07
CA THR A 180 -15.49 0.64 -26.36
C THR A 180 -14.51 1.19 -27.37
N THR A 181 -14.05 2.43 -27.17
CA THR A 181 -12.99 3.02 -28.00
C THR A 181 -11.65 2.86 -27.29
N ILE A 182 -10.68 2.26 -27.99
CA ILE A 182 -9.31 2.11 -27.50
C ILE A 182 -8.60 3.45 -27.69
N GLY A 183 -8.12 4.00 -26.58
CA GLY A 183 -7.24 5.17 -26.56
C GLY A 183 -5.78 4.81 -26.33
N GLY A 184 -4.98 5.82 -26.00
CA GLY A 184 -3.58 5.68 -25.60
C GLY A 184 -3.38 5.63 -24.08
N VAL A 185 -2.13 5.85 -23.67
CA VAL A 185 -1.70 5.93 -22.27
C VAL A 185 -1.31 7.36 -21.94
N ALA A 186 -1.78 7.87 -20.80
CA ALA A 186 -1.39 9.15 -20.23
C ALA A 186 -0.59 8.94 -18.95
N THR A 187 0.52 9.66 -18.81
CA THR A 187 1.26 9.76 -17.54
C THR A 187 0.77 10.99 -16.78
N LYS A 188 0.35 10.82 -15.52
CA LYS A 188 -0.17 11.94 -14.70
C LYS A 188 0.67 12.29 -13.47
N HIS A 189 1.56 11.39 -13.07
CA HIS A 189 2.54 11.66 -12.04
C HIS A 189 3.89 11.15 -12.49
N CYS A 190 4.93 11.95 -12.27
CA CYS A 190 6.31 11.57 -12.56
C CYS A 190 7.21 12.11 -11.47
N TRP A 191 8.11 11.25 -10.97
CA TRP A 191 9.04 11.62 -9.91
C TRP A 191 10.40 10.95 -10.09
N TYR A 192 11.47 11.70 -9.92
CA TYR A 192 12.83 11.19 -9.81
C TYR A 192 13.18 10.97 -8.35
N ILE A 193 13.25 9.70 -7.93
CA ILE A 193 13.67 9.27 -6.59
C ILE A 193 15.19 9.12 -6.56
N PRO A 194 15.94 9.87 -5.76
CA PRO A 194 17.39 9.79 -5.68
C PRO A 194 17.87 8.58 -4.87
N ALA A 195 19.02 8.02 -5.24
CA ALA A 195 19.61 6.87 -4.54
C ALA A 195 20.10 7.21 -3.11
N ASP A 196 20.33 8.49 -2.82
CA ASP A 196 20.78 8.96 -1.49
C ASP A 196 19.65 9.00 -0.44
N GLY A 197 18.39 8.84 -0.85
CA GLY A 197 17.23 8.87 0.04
C GLY A 197 16.67 10.28 0.30
N SER A 198 17.19 11.30 -0.38
CA SER A 198 16.54 12.60 -0.45
C SER A 198 15.18 12.50 -1.15
N GLU A 199 14.37 13.54 -1.00
CA GLU A 199 12.99 13.58 -1.49
C GLU A 199 12.88 13.46 -3.01
N GLY A 200 13.89 13.88 -3.75
CA GLY A 200 13.79 13.94 -5.20
C GLY A 200 12.95 15.11 -5.70
N LYS A 201 12.42 14.96 -6.91
CA LYS A 201 11.67 16.02 -7.60
C LYS A 201 10.77 15.46 -8.69
N ALA A 202 9.78 16.24 -9.09
CA ALA A 202 9.00 15.97 -10.29
C ALA A 202 9.90 15.88 -11.54
N CYS A 203 9.50 15.02 -12.47
CA CYS A 203 9.86 15.17 -13.87
C CYS A 203 8.88 16.18 -14.50
#